data_AF-A0A9E4QPN2-F1
#
_entry.id   AF-A0A9E4QPN2-F1
#
_cell.length_a   1.000
_cell.length_b   1.000
_cell.length_c   1.000
_cell.angle_alpha   90.00
_cell.angle_beta   90.00
_cell.angle_gamma   90.00
#
_symmetry.space_group_name_H-M   'P 1'
#
loop_
_entity.id
_entity.type
_entity.pdbx_description
1 polymer ?
#
loop_
_entity_poly.entity_id
_entity_poly.type
_entity_poly.pdbx_seq_one_letter_code
_entity_poly.pdbx_strand_id
1 'polypeptide(L)'
;MALSDDLRAGVGPVWERVVAHPFVIELGDNTLPQETFDRYFDQDYLFLRDWAIMLSLATAKAPDFDAARQLVGFLHLGLGGEEGLFQQAFRERGLSREDVANLEYRPTTFHYSGYIRKIAYEGSFLDVIALLLAVEWPYMDWAQRLDAA
;
A
#
# COMPACT_ATOMS: atom_id res chain seq x y z
N MET A 1 -12.75 -22.88 5.68
CA MET A 1 -11.72 -21.84 5.74
C MET A 1 -11.61 -21.26 4.35
N ALA A 2 -11.60 -19.94 4.18
CA ALA A 2 -11.42 -19.35 2.86
C ALA A 2 -9.94 -19.43 2.45
N LEU A 3 -9.66 -19.47 1.14
CA LEU A 3 -8.28 -19.51 0.65
C LEU A 3 -7.43 -18.33 1.18
N SER A 4 -8.03 -17.16 1.33
CA SER A 4 -7.38 -15.97 1.92
C SER A 4 -6.89 -16.22 3.35
N ASP A 5 -7.67 -16.95 4.15
CA ASP A 5 -7.31 -17.29 5.52
C ASP A 5 -6.16 -18.31 5.55
N ASP A 6 -6.21 -19.30 4.66
CA ASP A 6 -5.15 -20.31 4.53
C ASP A 6 -3.81 -19.67 4.12
N LEU A 7 -3.84 -18.73 3.16
CA LEU A 7 -2.66 -17.97 2.72
C LEU A 7 -2.07 -17.14 3.87
N ARG A 8 -2.92 -16.42 4.63
CA ARG A 8 -2.48 -15.63 5.79
C ARG A 8 -1.88 -16.52 6.87
N ALA A 9 -2.54 -17.63 7.19
CA ALA A 9 -2.06 -18.60 8.18
C ALA A 9 -0.68 -19.17 7.79
N GLY A 10 -0.46 -19.42 6.49
CA GLY A 10 0.82 -19.89 5.95
C GLY A 10 2.00 -18.94 6.19
N VAL A 11 1.75 -17.65 6.40
CA VAL A 11 2.77 -16.62 6.66
C VAL A 11 2.70 -16.00 8.07
N GLY A 12 1.96 -16.63 8.99
CA GLY A 12 1.67 -16.10 10.33
C GLY A 12 2.88 -15.49 11.07
N PRO A 13 4.04 -16.18 11.17
CA PRO A 13 5.21 -15.61 11.85
C PRO A 13 5.78 -14.34 11.20
N VAL A 14 5.63 -14.17 9.89
CA VAL A 14 6.02 -12.94 9.19
C VAL A 14 4.96 -11.87 9.40
N TRP A 15 3.68 -12.26 9.31
CA TRP A 15 2.54 -11.38 9.52
C TRP A 15 2.60 -10.68 10.86
N GLU A 16 2.80 -11.43 11.95
CA GLU A 16 2.91 -10.90 13.30
C GLU A 16 4.02 -9.86 13.44
N ARG A 17 5.16 -10.06 12.77
CA ARG A 17 6.25 -9.07 12.80
C ARG A 17 5.88 -7.78 12.07
N VAL A 18 5.05 -7.84 11.05
CA VAL A 18 4.58 -6.67 10.31
C VAL A 18 3.55 -5.91 11.15
N VAL A 19 2.53 -6.59 11.68
CA VAL A 19 1.43 -5.94 12.42
C VAL A 19 1.80 -5.52 13.85
N ALA A 20 2.90 -6.05 14.40
CA ALA A 20 3.45 -5.65 15.70
C ALA A 20 4.80 -4.92 15.58
N HIS A 21 5.14 -4.41 14.40
CA HIS A 21 6.40 -3.68 14.23
C HIS A 21 6.38 -2.39 15.09
N PRO A 22 7.50 -2.02 15.77
CA PRO A 22 7.57 -0.82 16.60
C PRO A 22 7.07 0.44 15.92
N PHE A 23 7.37 0.62 14.62
CA PHE A 23 6.85 1.73 13.81
C PHE A 23 5.32 1.92 13.93
N VAL A 24 4.54 0.83 13.82
CA VAL A 24 3.07 0.89 13.84
C VAL A 24 2.55 1.18 15.24
N ILE A 25 3.20 0.59 16.25
CA ILE A 25 2.87 0.82 17.67
C ILE A 25 3.15 2.28 18.03
N GLU A 26 4.35 2.78 17.72
CA GLU A 26 4.75 4.17 17.98
C GLU A 26 3.89 5.17 17.21
N LEU A 27 3.45 4.83 15.99
CA LEU A 27 2.51 5.64 15.20
C LEU A 27 1.16 5.74 15.92
N GLY A 28 0.65 4.61 16.41
CA GLY A 28 -0.59 4.53 17.19
C GLY A 28 -0.56 5.32 18.48
N ASP A 29 0.55 5.21 19.21
CA ASP A 29 0.76 5.88 20.50
C ASP A 29 1.14 7.36 20.36
N ASN A 30 1.24 7.87 19.12
CA ASN A 30 1.70 9.22 18.80
C ASN A 30 3.10 9.54 19.40
N THR A 31 3.99 8.53 19.40
CA THR A 31 5.37 8.62 19.89
C THR A 31 6.42 8.47 18.78
N LEU A 32 5.99 8.11 17.57
CA LEU A 32 6.87 7.99 16.40
C LEU A 32 7.57 9.33 16.10
N PRO A 33 8.91 9.36 15.95
CA PRO A 33 9.60 10.58 15.58
C PRO A 33 9.13 11.11 14.22
N GLN A 34 8.87 12.41 14.13
CA GLN A 34 8.36 13.05 12.91
C GLN A 34 9.22 12.74 11.68
N GLU A 35 10.56 12.76 11.81
CA GLU A 35 11.47 12.43 10.69
C GLU A 35 11.27 11.00 10.17
N THR A 36 10.97 10.05 11.06
CA THR A 36 10.68 8.67 10.69
C THR A 36 9.36 8.57 9.93
N PHE A 37 8.34 9.30 10.38
CA PHE A 37 7.05 9.39 9.69
C PHE A 37 7.20 10.03 8.31
N ASP A 38 7.87 11.18 8.21
CA ASP A 38 8.09 11.89 6.94
C ASP A 38 8.79 11.00 5.91
N ARG A 39 9.80 10.24 6.35
CA ARG A 39 10.50 9.26 5.50
C ARG A 39 9.60 8.12 5.05
N TYR A 40 8.71 7.62 5.90
CA TYR A 40 7.73 6.61 5.52
C TYR A 40 6.74 7.20 4.51
N PHE A 41 6.19 8.37 4.81
CA PHE A 41 5.18 9.06 4.00
C PHE A 41 5.67 9.36 2.58
N ASP A 42 6.90 9.85 2.44
CA ASP A 42 7.50 10.09 1.11
C ASP A 42 7.61 8.80 0.28
N GLN A 43 7.92 7.67 0.93
CA GLN A 43 8.04 6.38 0.26
C GLN A 43 6.68 5.73 -0.02
N ASP A 44 5.69 5.95 0.84
CA ASP A 44 4.33 5.47 0.67
C ASP A 44 3.64 6.16 -0.51
N TYR A 45 3.93 7.45 -0.73
CA TYR A 45 3.49 8.15 -1.94
C TYR A 45 4.07 7.54 -3.24
N LEU A 46 5.35 7.15 -3.22
CA LEU A 46 5.98 6.47 -4.35
C LEU A 46 5.37 5.07 -4.55
N PHE A 47 5.12 4.34 -3.47
CA PHE A 47 4.41 3.08 -3.48
C PHE A 47 3.00 3.21 -4.08
N LEU A 48 2.23 4.24 -3.70
CA LEU A 48 0.88 4.52 -4.21
C LEU A 48 0.86 4.66 -5.74
N ARG A 49 1.91 5.24 -6.32
CA ARG A 49 2.07 5.30 -7.78
C ARG A 49 2.13 3.91 -8.42
N ASP A 50 2.88 2.99 -7.82
CA ASP A 50 3.03 1.62 -8.33
C ASP A 50 1.79 0.76 -8.07
N TRP A 51 1.14 0.99 -6.92
CA TRP A 51 -0.16 0.42 -6.59
C TRP A 51 -1.23 0.81 -7.62
N ALA A 52 -1.28 2.08 -8.04
CA ALA A 52 -2.24 2.54 -9.04
C ALA A 52 -2.00 1.88 -10.42
N ILE A 53 -0.74 1.67 -10.80
CA ILE A 53 -0.37 0.93 -12.01
C ILE A 53 -0.80 -0.54 -11.89
N MET A 54 -0.54 -1.16 -10.73
CA MET A 54 -0.94 -2.54 -10.46
C MET A 54 -2.45 -2.74 -10.60
N LEU A 55 -3.28 -1.90 -9.96
CA LEU A 55 -4.74 -1.99 -10.08
C LEU A 55 -5.25 -1.74 -11.50
N SER A 56 -4.63 -0.81 -12.22
CA SER A 56 -4.98 -0.54 -13.62
C SER A 56 -4.73 -1.77 -14.51
N LEU A 57 -3.58 -2.42 -14.34
CA LEU A 57 -3.24 -3.65 -15.07
C LEU A 57 -4.08 -4.85 -14.61
N ALA A 58 -4.40 -4.95 -13.32
CA ALA A 58 -5.32 -5.95 -12.79
C ALA A 58 -6.71 -5.83 -13.44
N THR A 59 -7.20 -4.60 -13.58
CA THR A 59 -8.49 -4.30 -14.24
C THR A 59 -8.48 -4.80 -15.70
N ALA A 60 -7.38 -4.57 -16.43
CA ALA A 60 -7.24 -5.06 -17.80
C ALA A 60 -7.17 -6.60 -17.89
N LYS A 61 -6.77 -7.28 -16.81
CA LYS A 61 -6.69 -8.75 -16.72
C LYS A 61 -7.94 -9.39 -16.12
N ALA A 62 -8.94 -8.61 -15.72
CA ALA A 62 -10.10 -9.10 -14.99
C ALA A 62 -10.87 -10.19 -15.78
N PRO A 63 -11.34 -11.25 -15.11
CA PRO A 63 -12.03 -12.36 -15.78
C PRO A 63 -13.44 -11.98 -16.27
N ASP A 64 -14.05 -10.97 -15.65
CA ASP A 64 -15.37 -10.47 -15.96
C ASP A 64 -15.51 -8.99 -15.56
N PHE A 65 -16.65 -8.40 -15.94
CA PHE A 65 -16.92 -6.99 -15.65
C PHE A 65 -17.19 -6.70 -14.17
N ASP A 66 -17.59 -7.68 -13.37
CA ASP A 66 -17.86 -7.45 -11.95
C ASP A 66 -16.55 -7.33 -11.18
N ALA A 67 -15.59 -8.21 -11.44
CA ALA A 67 -14.22 -8.11 -10.96
C ALA A 67 -13.55 -6.79 -11.43
N ALA A 68 -13.72 -6.42 -12.70
CA ALA A 68 -13.19 -5.16 -13.23
C ALA A 68 -13.78 -3.94 -12.51
N ARG A 69 -15.10 -3.92 -12.26
CA ARG A 69 -15.76 -2.82 -11.55
C ARG A 69 -15.26 -2.66 -10.12
N GLN A 70 -15.02 -3.76 -9.40
CA GLN A 70 -14.47 -3.70 -8.04
C GLN A 70 -13.09 -3.04 -8.03
N LEU A 71 -12.20 -3.42 -8.96
CA LEU A 71 -10.86 -2.84 -9.06
C LEU A 71 -10.87 -1.37 -9.48
N VAL A 72 -11.73 -1.00 -10.43
CA VAL A 72 -11.92 0.41 -10.82
C VAL A 72 -12.45 1.24 -9.65
N GLY A 73 -13.41 0.71 -8.91
CA GLY A 73 -13.92 1.36 -7.70
C GLY A 73 -12.82 1.58 -6.67
N PHE A 74 -11.99 0.57 -6.44
CA PHE A 74 -10.90 0.68 -5.47
C PHE A 74 -9.81 1.67 -5.92
N LEU A 75 -9.42 1.62 -7.20
CA LEU A 75 -8.48 2.59 -7.79
C LEU A 75 -9.01 4.03 -7.67
N HIS A 76 -10.32 4.23 -7.87
CA HIS A 76 -10.94 5.54 -7.72
C HIS A 76 -10.90 6.05 -6.27
N LEU A 77 -11.05 5.18 -5.27
CA LEU A 77 -10.92 5.57 -3.86
C LEU A 77 -9.51 6.03 -3.53
N GLY A 78 -8.48 5.29 -3.97
CA GLY A 78 -7.08 5.66 -3.73
C GLY A 78 -6.68 6.95 -4.46
N LEU A 79 -6.92 7.03 -5.77
CA LEU A 79 -6.54 8.22 -6.54
C LEU A 79 -7.43 9.45 -6.29
N GLY A 80 -8.70 9.24 -5.96
CA GLY A 80 -9.66 10.33 -5.73
C GLY A 80 -9.61 10.92 -4.32
N GLY A 81 -9.13 10.15 -3.34
CA GLY A 81 -9.05 10.57 -1.94
C GLY A 81 -7.62 10.65 -1.41
N GLU A 82 -6.95 9.50 -1.35
CA GLU A 82 -5.67 9.32 -0.66
C GLU A 82 -4.54 10.17 -1.25
N GLU A 83 -4.43 10.23 -2.59
CA GLU A 83 -3.43 11.08 -3.26
C GLU A 83 -3.56 12.55 -2.84
N GLY A 84 -4.79 13.03 -2.66
CA GLY A 84 -5.06 14.40 -2.19
C GLY A 84 -4.54 14.67 -0.78
N LEU A 85 -4.56 13.66 0.11
CA LEU A 85 -4.01 13.74 1.46
C LEU A 85 -2.47 13.85 1.42
N PHE A 86 -1.82 13.07 0.55
CA PHE A 86 -0.38 13.21 0.30
C PHE A 86 -0.02 14.62 -0.16
N GLN A 87 -0.73 15.13 -1.17
CA GLN A 87 -0.47 16.47 -1.68
C GLN A 87 -0.70 17.56 -0.63
N GLN A 88 -1.68 17.40 0.25
CA GLN A 88 -1.90 18.33 1.36
C GLN A 88 -0.75 18.30 2.35
N ALA A 89 -0.36 17.13 2.82
CA ALA A 89 0.74 16.97 3.77
C ALA A 89 2.08 17.51 3.21
N PHE A 90 2.35 17.30 1.91
CA PHE A 90 3.53 17.88 1.26
C PHE A 90 3.52 19.42 1.26
N ARG A 91 2.36 20.04 1.03
CA ARG A 91 2.23 21.51 1.12
C ARG A 91 2.44 22.02 2.53
N GLU A 92 1.91 21.32 3.53
CA GLU A 92 2.08 21.67 4.95
C GLU A 92 3.55 21.55 5.39
N ARG A 93 4.29 20.58 4.82
CA ARG A 93 5.75 20.44 4.96
C ARG A 93 6.57 21.42 4.12
N GLY A 94 5.92 22.26 3.30
CA GLY A 94 6.58 23.28 2.47
C GLY A 94 7.26 22.74 1.21
N LEU A 95 6.96 21.52 0.78
CA LEU A 95 7.53 20.92 -0.43
C LEU A 95 6.86 21.49 -1.68
N SER A 96 7.68 21.85 -2.67
CA SER A 96 7.21 22.22 -3.99
C SER A 96 6.78 20.98 -4.79
N ARG A 97 6.07 21.21 -5.91
CA ARG A 97 5.75 20.12 -6.86
C ARG A 97 7.00 19.48 -7.45
N GLU A 98 8.07 20.26 -7.60
CA GLU A 98 9.36 19.76 -8.11
C GLU A 98 10.02 18.86 -7.07
N ASP A 99 10.01 19.24 -5.80
CA ASP A 99 10.53 18.39 -4.71
C ASP A 99 9.81 17.04 -4.66
N VAL A 100 8.47 17.05 -4.74
CA VAL A 100 7.64 15.84 -4.75
C VAL A 100 7.90 14.99 -6.01
N ALA A 101 8.09 15.62 -7.17
CA ALA A 101 8.40 14.92 -8.41
C ALA A 101 9.79 14.27 -8.40
N ASN A 102 10.73 14.85 -7.66
CA ASN A 102 12.11 14.39 -7.49
C ASN A 102 12.30 13.43 -6.32
N LEU A 103 11.22 13.01 -5.63
CA LEU A 103 11.31 11.96 -4.60
C LEU A 103 11.89 10.68 -5.21
N GLU A 104 12.94 10.16 -4.58
CA GLU A 104 13.61 8.93 -5.01
C GLU A 104 13.16 7.73 -4.17
N TYR A 105 13.06 6.58 -4.82
CA TYR A 105 12.83 5.32 -4.14
C TYR A 105 14.05 4.99 -3.27
N ARG A 106 13.80 4.73 -2.00
CA ARG A 106 14.76 4.06 -1.13
C ARG A 106 14.88 2.58 -1.53
N PRO A 107 15.99 1.90 -1.22
CA PRO A 107 16.22 0.52 -1.67
C PRO A 107 15.06 -0.45 -1.38
N THR A 108 14.48 -0.40 -0.17
CA THR A 108 13.34 -1.26 0.20
C THR A 108 12.13 -1.02 -0.70
N THR A 109 11.71 0.24 -0.83
CA THR A 109 10.58 0.63 -1.69
C THR A 109 10.87 0.30 -3.14
N PHE A 110 12.07 0.59 -3.64
CA PHE A 110 12.50 0.26 -5.00
C PHE A 110 12.34 -1.22 -5.32
N HIS A 111 12.83 -2.11 -4.44
CA HIS A 111 12.70 -3.54 -4.63
C HIS A 111 11.25 -4.02 -4.54
N TYR A 112 10.48 -3.46 -3.59
CA TYR A 112 9.08 -3.85 -3.44
C TYR A 112 8.22 -3.39 -4.61
N SER A 113 8.35 -2.13 -5.02
CA SER A 113 7.74 -1.56 -6.22
C SER A 113 8.13 -2.32 -7.48
N GLY A 114 9.40 -2.73 -7.60
CA GLY A 114 9.86 -3.59 -8.69
C GLY A 114 9.14 -4.95 -8.72
N TYR A 115 8.94 -5.58 -7.56
CA TYR A 115 8.17 -6.80 -7.44
C TYR A 115 6.69 -6.59 -7.80
N ILE A 116 6.07 -5.53 -7.30
CA ILE A 116 4.68 -5.16 -7.61
C ILE A 116 4.48 -4.99 -9.11
N ARG A 117 5.33 -4.17 -9.75
CA ARG A 117 5.27 -3.96 -11.21
C ARG A 117 5.47 -5.27 -11.97
N LYS A 118 6.43 -6.10 -11.56
CA LYS A 118 6.67 -7.39 -12.21
C LYS A 118 5.42 -8.26 -12.19
N ILE A 119 4.79 -8.43 -11.03
CA ILE A 119 3.56 -9.22 -10.90
C ILE A 119 2.41 -8.57 -11.69
N ALA A 120 2.28 -7.25 -11.67
CA ALA A 120 1.26 -6.53 -12.43
C ALA A 120 1.39 -6.72 -13.95
N TYR A 121 2.61 -6.76 -14.50
CA TYR A 121 2.82 -6.95 -15.93
C TYR A 121 2.75 -8.43 -16.32
N GLU A 122 3.51 -9.29 -15.64
CA GLU A 122 3.77 -10.67 -16.06
C GLU A 122 2.79 -11.68 -15.45
N GLY A 123 2.19 -11.37 -14.31
CA GLY A 123 1.29 -12.26 -13.58
C GLY A 123 -0.11 -12.38 -14.20
N SER A 124 -0.82 -13.41 -13.74
CA SER A 124 -2.25 -13.59 -13.96
C SER A 124 -3.07 -12.66 -13.06
N PHE A 125 -4.38 -12.58 -13.31
CA PHE A 125 -5.29 -11.85 -12.43
C PHE A 125 -5.18 -12.31 -10.97
N LEU A 126 -5.13 -13.63 -10.74
CA LEU A 126 -5.05 -14.18 -9.38
C LEU A 126 -3.73 -13.84 -8.68
N ASP A 127 -2.62 -13.77 -9.42
CA ASP A 127 -1.33 -13.36 -8.84
C ASP A 127 -1.41 -11.92 -8.32
N VAL A 128 -2.06 -11.03 -9.08
CA VAL A 128 -2.23 -9.63 -8.68
C VAL A 128 -3.21 -9.50 -7.51
N ILE A 129 -4.30 -10.27 -7.48
CA ILE A 129 -5.25 -10.27 -6.34
C ILE A 129 -4.60 -10.81 -5.08
N ALA A 130 -3.79 -11.86 -5.16
CA ALA A 130 -3.05 -12.39 -4.02
C ALA A 130 -2.03 -11.39 -3.48
N LEU A 131 -1.34 -10.66 -4.37
CA LEU A 131 -0.46 -9.57 -3.98
C LEU A 131 -1.22 -8.42 -3.32
N LEU A 132 -2.34 -7.99 -3.91
CA LEU A 132 -3.18 -6.93 -3.35
C LEU A 132 -3.68 -7.31 -1.95
N LEU A 133 -4.10 -8.55 -1.74
CA LEU A 133 -4.48 -9.04 -0.42
C LEU A 133 -3.35 -8.87 0.62
N ALA A 134 -2.12 -9.21 0.24
CA ALA A 134 -0.95 -9.09 1.12
C ALA A 134 -0.51 -7.63 1.36
N VAL A 135 -0.83 -6.72 0.44
CA VAL A 135 -0.60 -5.27 0.57
C VAL A 135 -1.61 -4.63 1.53
N GLU A 136 -2.90 -4.91 1.32
CA GLU A 136 -4.00 -4.17 1.97
C GLU A 136 -4.34 -4.68 3.37
N TRP A 137 -4.30 -6.00 3.56
CA TRP A 137 -4.77 -6.59 4.82
C TRP A 137 -3.88 -6.21 6.01
N PRO A 138 -2.54 -6.09 5.91
CA PRO A 138 -1.75 -5.55 7.02
C PRO A 138 -2.18 -4.14 7.45
N TYR A 139 -2.54 -3.24 6.52
CA TYR A 139 -3.06 -1.90 6.86
C TYR A 139 -4.40 -1.99 7.62
N MET A 140 -5.29 -2.91 7.22
CA MET A 140 -6.52 -3.16 7.98
C MET A 140 -6.23 -3.67 9.39
N ASP A 141 -5.30 -4.62 9.55
CA ASP A 141 -4.92 -5.15 10.86
C ASP A 141 -4.26 -4.06 11.73
N TRP A 142 -3.46 -3.16 11.14
CA TRP A 142 -2.92 -1.99 11.83
C TRP A 142 -4.04 -1.10 12.35
N ALA A 143 -4.97 -0.69 11.48
CA ALA A 143 -6.08 0.18 11.84
C ALA A 143 -6.99 -0.42 12.92
N GLN A 144 -7.35 -1.70 12.80
CA GLN A 144 -8.18 -2.40 13.78
C GLN A 144 -7.53 -2.50 15.16
N ARG A 145 -6.19 -2.69 15.20
CA ARG A 145 -5.46 -2.71 16.47
C ARG A 145 -5.46 -1.33 17.13
N LEU A 146 -5.28 -0.26 16.36
CA LEU A 146 -5.28 1.10 16.88
C LEU A 146 -6.66 1.56 17.35
N ASP A 147 -7.74 1.13 16.70
CA ASP A 147 -9.12 1.43 17.12
C ASP A 147 -9.52 0.70 18.42
N ALA A 148 -8.86 -0.42 18.73
CA ALA A 148 -9.10 -1.21 19.93
C ALA A 148 -8.26 -0.78 21.15
N ALA A 149 -7.32 0.15 20.99
CA ALA A 149 -6.41 0.63 22.02
C ALA A 149 -6.95 1.89 22.74
#